data_AF-A0A3M2IQ68-F1
#
_entry.id   AF-A0A3M2IQ68-F1
#
_cell.length_a   1.000
_cell.length_b   1.000
_cell.length_c   1.000
_cell.angle_alpha   90.00
_cell.angle_beta   90.00
_cell.angle_gamma   90.00
#
_symmetry.space_group_name_H-M   'P 1'
#
loop_
_entity.id
_entity.type
_entity.pdbx_description
1 polymer ?
#
loop_
_entity_poly.entity_id
_entity_poly.type
_entity_poly.pdbx_seq_one_letter_code
_entity_poly.pdbx_strand_id
1 'polypeptide(L)'
;MKRDIPLKLLYVLAPLLVVAIFLIDSFLYLVRFDISLIVFSLKNLREILILLFIVAWYFILRRKFLPERWSIAQRLGRLALLLTVNYVVIFLLDRLLDPLYMEGAYENFQAVVYANLVGLLGILTLTPTMLILRTLIFYKQRRTTRLYFNLFLVLLFLTSLRVYMVGEPPGFELGNADTLSAILSILLLISTVLLAFRTDWITYLPRKQKWIYFAVGTVLVVQV
;
A
#
# COMPACT_ATOMS: atom_id res chain seq x y z
N MET A 1 -1.35 -15.64 -29.21
CA MET A 1 -1.99 -14.30 -29.31
C MET A 1 -2.20 -13.74 -27.91
N LYS A 2 -1.37 -12.78 -27.45
CA LYS A 2 -1.69 -12.04 -26.21
C LYS A 2 -2.74 -10.99 -26.57
N ARG A 3 -3.99 -11.19 -26.12
CA ARG A 3 -5.02 -10.14 -26.15
C ARG A 3 -4.62 -9.10 -25.10
N ASP A 4 -3.75 -8.20 -25.50
CA ASP A 4 -3.35 -7.07 -24.70
C ASP A 4 -4.55 -6.10 -24.57
N ILE A 5 -5.01 -5.85 -23.35
CA ILE A 5 -6.03 -4.83 -23.09
C ILE A 5 -5.53 -3.50 -23.68
N PRO A 6 -6.33 -2.78 -24.49
CA PRO A 6 -5.88 -1.54 -25.10
C PRO A 6 -5.59 -0.51 -24.02
N LEU A 7 -4.37 0.06 -24.02
CA LEU A 7 -3.92 1.03 -23.01
C LEU A 7 -4.87 2.24 -22.93
N LYS A 8 -5.44 2.65 -24.07
CA LYS A 8 -6.45 3.72 -24.17
C LYS A 8 -7.67 3.45 -23.28
N LEU A 9 -8.14 2.20 -23.25
CA LEU A 9 -9.28 1.80 -22.42
C LEU A 9 -8.95 1.90 -20.93
N LEU A 10 -7.73 1.51 -20.52
CA LEU A 10 -7.29 1.67 -19.13
C LEU A 10 -7.21 3.14 -18.69
N TYR A 11 -6.79 4.04 -19.57
CA TYR A 11 -6.75 5.49 -19.27
C TYR A 11 -8.13 6.13 -19.11
N VAL A 12 -9.17 5.57 -19.75
CA VAL A 12 -10.56 6.03 -19.57
C VAL A 12 -11.18 5.35 -18.35
N LEU A 13 -10.92 4.06 -18.16
CA LEU A 13 -11.50 3.27 -17.08
C LEU A 13 -10.96 3.68 -15.71
N ALA A 14 -9.67 3.97 -15.58
CA ALA A 14 -9.07 4.40 -14.31
C ALA A 14 -9.76 5.63 -13.69
N PRO A 15 -9.89 6.79 -14.36
CA PRO A 15 -10.59 7.94 -13.80
C PRO A 15 -12.09 7.69 -13.58
N LEU A 16 -12.73 6.86 -14.43
CA LEU A 16 -14.13 6.47 -14.22
C LEU A 16 -14.30 5.70 -12.90
N LEU A 17 -13.40 4.76 -12.59
CA LEU A 17 -13.40 4.04 -11.32
C LEU A 17 -13.21 4.99 -10.12
N VAL A 18 -12.32 5.98 -10.25
CA VAL A 18 -12.11 6.99 -9.21
C VAL A 18 -13.39 7.78 -8.92
N VAL A 19 -14.06 8.25 -9.98
CA VAL A 19 -15.33 8.97 -9.85
C VAL A 19 -16.40 8.07 -9.22
N ALA A 20 -16.50 6.80 -9.64
CA ALA A 20 -17.46 5.86 -9.07
C ALA A 20 -17.22 5.61 -7.57
N ILE A 21 -15.96 5.43 -7.15
CA ILE A 21 -15.60 5.25 -5.73
C ILE A 21 -16.00 6.50 -4.93
N PHE A 22 -15.67 7.69 -5.44
CA PHE A 22 -15.99 8.95 -4.79
C PHE A 22 -17.51 9.18 -4.64
N LEU A 23 -18.29 8.83 -5.67
CA LEU A 23 -19.75 8.92 -5.64
C LEU A 23 -20.35 7.95 -4.59
N ILE A 24 -19.82 6.72 -4.50
CA ILE A 24 -20.28 5.77 -3.48
C ILE A 24 -19.96 6.28 -2.08
N ASP A 25 -18.75 6.79 -1.84
CA ASP A 25 -18.36 7.30 -0.52
C ASP A 25 -19.18 8.54 -0.12
N SER A 26 -19.47 9.43 -1.08
CA SER A 26 -20.34 10.58 -0.87
C SER A 26 -21.78 10.16 -0.55
N PHE A 27 -22.29 9.15 -1.26
CA PHE A 27 -23.63 8.62 -1.01
C PHE A 27 -23.72 7.94 0.36
N LEU A 28 -22.72 7.12 0.72
CA LEU A 28 -22.64 6.48 2.04
C LEU A 28 -22.60 7.51 3.17
N TYR A 29 -21.89 8.63 2.97
CA TYR A 29 -21.87 9.75 3.92
C TYR A 29 -23.24 10.44 4.05
N LEU A 30 -24.00 10.60 2.97
CA LEU A 30 -25.31 11.28 3.02
C LEU A 30 -26.39 10.42 3.69
N VAL A 31 -26.34 9.10 3.49
CA VAL A 31 -27.37 8.20 3.99
C VAL A 31 -27.28 7.99 5.51
N ARG A 32 -26.09 8.17 6.13
CA ARG A 32 -25.70 8.13 7.57
C ARG A 32 -26.28 7.03 8.50
N PHE A 33 -27.46 6.46 8.26
CA PHE A 33 -28.29 5.85 9.29
C PHE A 33 -29.13 4.64 8.87
N ASP A 34 -28.88 3.99 7.73
CA ASP A 34 -29.71 2.83 7.36
C ASP A 34 -28.94 1.50 7.42
N ILE A 35 -29.44 0.57 8.25
CA ILE A 35 -28.99 -0.82 8.44
C ILE A 35 -29.39 -1.69 7.22
N SER A 36 -29.54 -1.06 6.06
CA SER A 36 -30.02 -1.73 4.86
C SER A 36 -28.92 -2.56 4.24
N LEU A 37 -29.32 -3.72 3.73
CA LEU A 37 -28.50 -4.61 2.88
C LEU A 37 -27.82 -3.83 1.74
N ILE A 38 -28.41 -2.70 1.31
CA ILE A 38 -27.89 -1.77 0.31
C ILE A 38 -26.56 -1.14 0.75
N VAL A 39 -26.44 -0.66 2.00
CA VAL A 39 -25.19 -0.05 2.51
C VAL A 39 -24.07 -1.10 2.52
N PHE A 40 -24.36 -2.32 2.95
CA PHE A 40 -23.40 -3.43 2.91
C PHE A 40 -22.98 -3.76 1.47
N SER A 41 -23.93 -3.90 0.55
CA SER A 41 -23.64 -4.14 -0.87
C SER A 41 -22.81 -3.02 -1.51
N LEU A 42 -23.08 -1.76 -1.17
CA LEU A 42 -22.33 -0.62 -1.68
C LEU A 42 -20.89 -0.58 -1.14
N LYS A 43 -20.67 -0.92 0.14
CA LYS A 43 -19.32 -1.06 0.70
C LYS A 43 -18.52 -2.14 -0.02
N ASN A 44 -19.11 -3.31 -0.27
CA ASN A 44 -18.45 -4.38 -1.03
C ASN A 44 -18.17 -3.97 -2.49
N LEU A 45 -19.13 -3.30 -3.14
CA LEU A 45 -18.95 -2.79 -4.49
C LEU A 45 -17.79 -1.79 -4.55
N ARG A 46 -17.72 -0.87 -3.59
CA ARG A 46 -16.62 0.10 -3.45
C ARG A 46 -15.28 -0.61 -3.33
N GLU A 47 -15.16 -1.64 -2.50
CA GLU A 47 -13.92 -2.42 -2.35
C GLU A 47 -13.51 -3.11 -3.67
N ILE A 48 -14.47 -3.71 -4.39
CA ILE A 48 -14.24 -4.30 -5.71
C ILE A 48 -13.74 -3.24 -6.69
N LEU A 49 -14.34 -2.04 -6.70
CA LEU A 49 -13.91 -0.94 -7.56
C LEU A 49 -12.49 -0.47 -7.22
N ILE A 50 -12.13 -0.40 -5.94
CA ILE A 50 -10.77 -0.09 -5.49
C ILE A 50 -9.78 -1.14 -5.99
N LEU A 51 -10.11 -2.44 -5.86
CA LEU A 51 -9.28 -3.53 -6.37
C LEU A 51 -9.11 -3.45 -7.90
N LEU A 52 -10.20 -3.20 -8.64
CA LEU A 52 -10.14 -2.98 -10.09
C LEU A 52 -9.28 -1.78 -10.46
N PHE A 53 -9.33 -0.70 -9.67
CA PHE A 53 -8.50 0.49 -9.89
C PHE A 53 -7.02 0.19 -9.65
N ILE A 54 -6.67 -0.54 -8.58
CA ILE A 54 -5.30 -1.00 -8.32
C ILE A 54 -4.79 -1.84 -9.50
N VAL A 55 -5.60 -2.78 -10.00
CA VAL A 55 -5.24 -3.63 -11.14
C VAL A 55 -5.05 -2.81 -12.41
N ALA A 56 -5.98 -1.91 -12.73
CA ALA A 56 -5.89 -1.03 -13.90
C ALA A 56 -4.63 -0.15 -13.84
N TRP A 57 -4.39 0.47 -12.68
CA TRP A 57 -3.22 1.31 -12.44
C TRP A 57 -1.91 0.53 -12.55
N TYR A 58 -1.85 -0.68 -12.00
CA TYR A 58 -0.72 -1.59 -12.15
C TYR A 58 -0.42 -1.90 -13.62
N PHE A 59 -1.42 -2.18 -14.45
CA PHE A 59 -1.21 -2.43 -15.88
C PHE A 59 -0.73 -1.20 -16.64
N ILE A 60 -1.23 -0.01 -16.30
CA ILE A 60 -0.74 1.26 -16.86
C ILE A 60 0.75 1.43 -16.52
N LEU A 61 1.10 1.30 -15.24
CA LEU A 61 2.48 1.44 -14.77
C LEU A 61 3.40 0.41 -15.41
N ARG A 62 3.02 -0.87 -15.45
CA ARG A 62 3.87 -1.93 -16.03
C ARG A 62 4.29 -1.64 -17.48
N ARG A 63 3.48 -0.92 -18.25
CA ARG A 63 3.79 -0.57 -19.65
C ARG A 63 4.64 0.69 -19.81
N LYS A 64 4.60 1.62 -18.86
CA LYS A 64 5.27 2.93 -18.95
C LYS A 64 6.46 3.09 -18.00
N PHE A 65 6.38 2.43 -16.85
CA PHE A 65 7.32 2.51 -15.74
C PHE A 65 8.21 1.25 -15.77
N LEU A 66 9.42 1.40 -16.31
CA LEU A 66 10.42 0.33 -16.46
C LEU A 66 11.59 0.55 -15.49
N PRO A 67 11.42 0.21 -14.19
CA PRO A 67 12.46 0.42 -13.18
C PRO A 67 13.73 -0.39 -13.44
N GLU A 68 13.67 -1.44 -14.28
CA GLU A 68 14.86 -2.24 -14.61
C GLU A 68 15.98 -1.42 -15.27
N ARG A 69 15.63 -0.35 -16.01
CA ARG A 69 16.59 0.49 -16.73
C ARG A 69 17.35 1.47 -15.84
N TRP A 70 16.92 1.67 -14.59
CA TRP A 70 17.52 2.66 -13.69
C TRP A 70 18.63 2.06 -12.84
N SER A 71 19.59 2.91 -12.46
CA SER A 71 20.62 2.56 -11.49
C SER A 71 20.03 2.40 -10.08
N ILE A 72 20.73 1.70 -9.19
CA ILE A 72 20.28 1.52 -7.79
C ILE A 72 20.04 2.88 -7.11
N ALA A 73 20.96 3.84 -7.30
CA ALA A 73 20.84 5.17 -6.73
C ALA A 73 19.59 5.92 -7.24
N GLN A 74 19.28 5.80 -8.54
CA GLN A 74 18.07 6.40 -9.11
C GLN A 74 16.79 5.74 -8.58
N ARG A 75 16.80 4.42 -8.40
CA ARG A 75 15.65 3.68 -7.82
C ARG A 75 15.37 4.14 -6.40
N LEU A 76 16.41 4.21 -5.56
CA LEU A 76 16.27 4.66 -4.18
C LEU A 76 15.87 6.13 -4.08
N GLY A 77 16.46 7.00 -4.90
CA GLY A 77 16.07 8.42 -4.95
C GLY A 77 14.60 8.60 -5.35
N ARG A 78 14.12 7.83 -6.34
CA ARG A 78 12.70 7.86 -6.74
C ARG A 78 11.77 7.26 -5.69
N LEU A 79 12.20 6.22 -4.98
CA LEU A 79 11.46 5.63 -3.88
C LEU A 79 11.32 6.64 -2.73
N ALA A 80 12.41 7.27 -2.32
CA ALA A 80 12.39 8.34 -1.33
C ALA A 80 11.48 9.49 -1.79
N LEU A 81 11.61 9.95 -3.04
CA LEU A 81 10.76 11.00 -3.59
C LEU A 81 9.28 10.63 -3.56
N LEU A 82 8.90 9.42 -3.98
CA LEU A 82 7.50 8.97 -3.95
C LEU A 82 6.93 8.98 -2.53
N LEU A 83 7.69 8.48 -1.55
CA LEU A 83 7.28 8.47 -0.14
C LEU A 83 7.21 9.89 0.44
N THR A 84 8.21 10.73 0.18
CA THR A 84 8.23 12.11 0.65
C THR A 84 7.10 12.93 0.04
N VAL A 85 6.86 12.81 -1.27
CA VAL A 85 5.73 13.50 -1.93
C VAL A 85 4.41 13.02 -1.37
N ASN A 86 4.25 11.71 -1.18
CA ASN A 86 3.03 11.17 -0.57
C ASN A 86 2.80 11.75 0.83
N TYR A 87 3.82 11.75 1.68
CA TYR A 87 3.75 12.29 3.04
C TYR A 87 3.43 13.79 3.05
N VAL A 88 4.16 14.59 2.26
CA VAL A 88 3.93 16.04 2.18
C VAL A 88 2.53 16.35 1.69
N VAL A 89 2.04 15.65 0.67
CA VAL A 89 0.67 15.87 0.16
C VAL A 89 -0.37 15.48 1.20
N ILE A 90 -0.20 14.34 1.90
CA ILE A 90 -1.11 13.93 2.98
C ILE A 90 -1.13 14.99 4.08
N PHE A 91 0.03 15.44 4.55
CA PHE A 91 0.14 16.48 5.57
C PHE A 91 -0.52 17.79 5.14
N LEU A 92 -0.34 18.21 3.89
CA LEU A 92 -0.99 19.41 3.36
C LEU A 92 -2.51 19.25 3.26
N LEU A 93 -2.98 18.09 2.81
CA LEU A 93 -4.42 17.80 2.73
C LEU A 93 -5.07 17.78 4.11
N ASP A 94 -4.38 17.22 5.12
CA ASP A 94 -4.86 17.18 6.50
C ASP A 94 -5.08 18.58 7.05
N ARG A 95 -4.08 19.46 6.87
CA ARG A 95 -4.16 20.87 7.28
C ARG A 95 -5.17 21.71 6.51
N LEU A 96 -5.39 21.39 5.22
CA LEU A 96 -6.28 22.17 4.36
C LEU A 96 -7.74 21.76 4.50
N LEU A 97 -8.01 20.47 4.73
CA LEU A 97 -9.36 19.93 4.82
C LEU A 97 -9.87 19.82 6.26
N ASP A 98 -8.98 19.74 7.25
CA ASP A 98 -9.32 19.56 8.67
C ASP A 98 -10.36 18.44 8.88
N PRO A 99 -10.02 17.19 8.48
CA PRO A 99 -10.97 16.09 8.45
C PRO A 99 -11.34 15.64 9.87
N LEU A 100 -12.64 15.54 10.16
CA LEU A 100 -13.16 15.06 11.44
C LEU A 100 -13.76 13.67 11.31
N TYR A 101 -13.41 12.79 12.25
CA TYR A 101 -13.84 11.39 12.30
C TYR A 101 -14.49 11.07 13.65
N MET A 102 -15.65 10.42 13.60
CA MET A 102 -16.21 9.70 14.74
C MET A 102 -15.87 8.21 14.58
N GLU A 103 -15.86 7.41 15.64
CA GLU A 103 -15.44 5.99 15.63
C GLU A 103 -15.92 5.20 14.39
N GLY A 104 -15.04 5.07 13.39
CA GLY A 104 -15.32 4.36 12.13
C GLY A 104 -16.21 5.07 11.10
N ALA A 105 -16.56 6.35 11.29
CA ALA A 105 -17.43 7.12 10.40
C ALA A 105 -16.94 8.56 10.15
N TYR A 106 -17.34 9.13 9.01
CA TYR A 106 -17.01 10.51 8.64
C TYR A 106 -17.94 11.50 9.37
N GLU A 107 -17.36 12.43 10.12
CA GLU A 107 -18.16 13.44 10.83
C GLU A 107 -18.51 14.62 9.93
N ASN A 108 -17.56 15.06 9.10
CA ASN A 108 -17.73 16.13 8.13
C ASN A 108 -17.49 15.65 6.68
N PHE A 109 -17.99 16.41 5.70
CA PHE A 109 -17.81 16.07 4.29
C PHE A 109 -16.34 16.16 3.86
N GLN A 110 -15.57 17.04 4.51
CA GLN A 110 -14.14 17.17 4.30
C GLN A 110 -13.39 15.86 4.61
N ALA A 111 -13.81 15.09 5.61
CA ALA A 111 -13.25 13.77 5.90
C ALA A 111 -13.49 12.75 4.78
N VAL A 112 -14.64 12.84 4.08
CA VAL A 112 -14.93 12.00 2.90
C VAL A 112 -13.99 12.34 1.75
N VAL A 113 -13.84 13.64 1.47
CA VAL A 113 -12.94 14.15 0.43
C VAL A 113 -11.50 13.78 0.74
N TYR A 114 -11.05 14.01 1.98
CA TYR A 114 -9.71 13.67 2.44
C TYR A 114 -9.45 12.16 2.32
N ALA A 115 -10.34 11.30 2.84
CA ALA A 115 -10.17 9.85 2.79
C ALA A 115 -10.07 9.33 1.35
N ASN A 116 -10.88 9.87 0.44
CA ASN A 116 -10.80 9.52 -0.99
C ASN A 116 -9.48 9.96 -1.61
N LEU A 117 -9.08 11.22 -1.41
CA LEU A 117 -7.83 11.73 -1.97
C LEU A 117 -6.61 10.98 -1.43
N VAL A 118 -6.55 10.75 -0.12
CA VAL A 118 -5.46 10.01 0.53
C VAL A 118 -5.45 8.55 0.08
N GLY A 119 -6.61 7.88 0.01
CA GLY A 119 -6.73 6.52 -0.49
C GLY A 119 -6.22 6.37 -1.93
N LEU A 120 -6.63 7.29 -2.82
CA LEU A 120 -6.17 7.34 -4.20
C LEU A 120 -4.68 7.63 -4.30
N LEU A 121 -4.19 8.63 -3.56
CA LEU A 121 -2.77 8.95 -3.48
C LEU A 121 -1.97 7.74 -3.02
N GLY A 122 -2.44 7.01 -2.01
CA GLY A 122 -1.86 5.76 -1.56
C GLY A 122 -1.73 4.75 -2.69
N ILE A 123 -2.77 4.51 -3.48
CA ILE A 123 -2.70 3.60 -4.64
C ILE A 123 -1.70 4.10 -5.69
N LEU A 124 -1.73 5.40 -5.99
CA LEU A 124 -0.88 6.03 -7.00
C LEU A 124 0.62 5.99 -6.62
N THR A 125 0.96 6.05 -5.33
CA THR A 125 2.34 6.08 -4.85
C THR A 125 2.86 4.71 -4.39
N LEU A 126 2.03 3.88 -3.75
CA LEU A 126 2.42 2.55 -3.28
C LEU A 126 2.66 1.59 -4.44
N THR A 127 1.82 1.62 -5.48
CA THR A 127 1.98 0.73 -6.64
C THR A 127 3.34 0.89 -7.33
N PRO A 128 3.81 2.10 -7.72
CA PRO A 128 5.14 2.28 -8.28
C PRO A 128 6.24 2.01 -7.24
N THR A 129 6.02 2.32 -5.96
CA THR A 129 6.97 2.00 -4.88
C THR A 129 7.22 0.50 -4.80
N MET A 130 6.16 -0.32 -4.85
CA MET A 130 6.25 -1.79 -4.87
C MET A 130 6.99 -2.30 -6.12
N LEU A 131 6.80 -1.67 -7.28
CA LEU A 131 7.56 -2.01 -8.49
C LEU A 131 9.06 -1.72 -8.32
N ILE A 132 9.42 -0.55 -7.76
CA ILE A 132 10.81 -0.21 -7.48
C ILE A 132 11.40 -1.19 -6.46
N LEU A 133 10.72 -1.41 -5.34
CA LEU A 133 11.16 -2.33 -4.28
C LEU A 133 11.38 -3.74 -4.83
N ARG A 134 10.46 -4.26 -5.64
CA ARG A 134 10.64 -5.55 -6.31
C ARG A 134 11.95 -5.60 -7.10
N THR A 135 12.25 -4.58 -7.88
CA THR A 135 13.51 -4.55 -8.65
C THR A 135 14.76 -4.40 -7.78
N LEU A 136 14.67 -3.77 -6.61
CA LEU A 136 15.76 -3.66 -5.63
C LEU A 136 15.97 -4.99 -4.90
N ILE A 137 14.90 -5.62 -4.41
CA ILE A 137 14.92 -6.92 -3.74
C ILE A 137 15.53 -8.00 -4.64
N PHE A 138 15.14 -8.00 -5.92
CA PHE A 138 15.65 -8.96 -6.90
C PHE A 138 16.90 -8.49 -7.66
N TYR A 139 17.59 -7.45 -7.19
CA TYR A 139 18.85 -7.02 -7.77
C TYR A 139 19.92 -8.12 -7.63
N LYS A 140 20.52 -8.55 -8.75
CA LYS A 140 21.42 -9.73 -8.85
C LYS A 140 20.77 -11.02 -8.27
N GLN A 141 19.68 -11.44 -8.92
CA GLN A 141 18.85 -12.61 -8.56
C GLN A 141 19.63 -13.84 -8.07
N ARG A 142 19.42 -14.23 -6.82
CA ARG A 142 19.75 -15.58 -6.32
C ARG A 142 18.46 -16.39 -6.11
N ARG A 143 18.46 -17.68 -6.45
CA ARG A 143 17.29 -18.59 -6.34
C ARG A 143 16.71 -18.62 -4.92
N THR A 144 17.58 -18.48 -3.92
CA THR A 144 17.22 -18.37 -2.50
C THR A 144 16.46 -17.10 -2.15
N THR A 145 16.79 -15.94 -2.72
CA THR A 145 16.05 -14.67 -2.49
C THR A 145 14.59 -14.78 -2.94
N ARG A 146 14.32 -15.50 -4.04
CA ARG A 146 12.93 -15.78 -4.48
C ARG A 146 12.17 -16.64 -3.48
N LEU A 147 12.82 -17.64 -2.89
CA LEU A 147 12.19 -18.50 -1.89
C LEU A 147 11.81 -17.69 -0.64
N TYR A 148 12.74 -16.90 -0.09
CA TYR A 148 12.46 -16.05 1.08
C TYR A 148 11.40 -14.98 0.80
N PHE A 149 11.42 -14.37 -0.39
CA PHE A 149 10.40 -13.40 -0.78
C PHE A 149 9.02 -14.03 -0.91
N ASN A 150 8.92 -15.23 -1.51
CA ASN A 150 7.65 -15.95 -1.60
C ASN A 150 7.14 -16.35 -0.20
N LEU A 151 8.05 -16.78 0.68
CA LEU A 151 7.71 -17.11 2.07
C LEU A 151 7.20 -15.87 2.83
N PHE A 152 7.87 -14.73 2.66
CA PHE A 152 7.41 -13.44 3.16
C PHE A 152 6.02 -13.08 2.62
N LEU A 153 5.75 -13.23 1.32
CA LEU A 153 4.43 -12.97 0.74
C LEU A 153 3.33 -13.88 1.30
N VAL A 154 3.63 -15.16 1.52
CA VAL A 154 2.68 -16.10 2.14
C VAL A 154 2.36 -15.68 3.56
N LEU A 155 3.39 -15.35 4.37
CA LEU A 155 3.18 -14.86 5.74
C LEU A 155 2.41 -13.53 5.78
N LEU A 156 2.71 -12.62 4.85
CA LEU A 156 2.00 -11.35 4.71
C LEU A 156 0.53 -11.54 4.31
N PHE A 157 0.26 -12.51 3.43
CA PHE A 157 -1.11 -12.87 3.06
C PHE A 157 -1.87 -13.48 4.25
N LEU A 158 -1.25 -14.41 4.98
CA LEU A 158 -1.86 -15.04 6.15
C LEU A 158 -2.15 -14.03 7.27
N THR A 159 -1.22 -13.10 7.53
CA THR A 159 -1.45 -11.99 8.48
C THR A 159 -2.57 -11.08 8.01
N SER A 160 -2.59 -10.68 6.74
CA SER A 160 -3.66 -9.83 6.19
C SER A 160 -5.03 -10.52 6.25
N LEU A 161 -5.10 -11.83 5.95
CA LEU A 161 -6.33 -12.63 6.06
C LEU A 161 -6.81 -12.72 7.52
N ARG A 162 -5.88 -12.88 8.46
CA ARG A 162 -6.20 -12.89 9.89
C ARG A 162 -6.79 -11.57 10.36
N VAL A 163 -6.16 -10.45 9.98
CA VAL A 163 -6.66 -9.09 10.29
C VAL A 163 -8.06 -8.89 9.69
N TYR A 164 -8.29 -9.34 8.46
CA TYR A 164 -9.61 -9.25 7.84
C TYR A 164 -10.69 -10.06 8.60
N MET A 165 -10.33 -11.22 9.15
CA MET A 165 -11.28 -12.07 9.88
C MET A 165 -11.54 -11.62 11.33
N VAL A 166 -10.54 -11.05 12.00
CA VAL A 166 -10.62 -10.72 13.44
C VAL A 166 -10.81 -9.23 13.70
N GLY A 167 -10.47 -8.37 12.73
CA GLY A 167 -10.59 -6.92 12.85
C GLY A 167 -9.49 -6.25 13.69
N GLU A 168 -8.64 -7.01 14.36
CA GLU A 168 -7.55 -6.50 15.18
C GLU A 168 -6.21 -6.54 14.43
N PRO A 169 -5.40 -5.47 14.50
CA PRO A 169 -4.06 -5.47 13.93
C PRO A 169 -3.16 -6.50 14.64
N PRO A 170 -2.19 -7.09 13.94
CA PRO A 170 -1.33 -8.11 14.52
C PRO A 170 -0.47 -7.51 15.64
N GLY A 171 -0.74 -7.91 16.89
CA GLY A 171 0.08 -7.55 18.06
C GLY A 171 1.26 -8.50 18.30
N PHE A 172 2.13 -8.13 19.24
CA PHE A 172 3.18 -9.00 19.79
C PHE A 172 2.79 -9.64 21.13
N GLU A 173 1.54 -9.47 21.55
CA GLU A 173 1.06 -9.93 22.85
C GLU A 173 0.84 -11.46 22.84
N LEU A 174 1.67 -12.17 23.61
CA LEU A 174 1.54 -13.61 23.80
C LEU A 174 0.49 -13.88 24.89
N GLY A 175 -0.78 -13.74 24.53
CA GLY A 175 -1.95 -14.07 25.36
C GLY A 175 -2.85 -15.13 24.72
N ASN A 176 -3.61 -15.87 25.54
CA ASN A 176 -4.36 -17.07 25.14
C ASN A 176 -5.35 -16.88 23.96
N ALA A 177 -5.79 -15.66 23.66
CA ALA A 177 -6.69 -15.38 22.54
C ALA A 177 -5.96 -15.04 21.22
N ASP A 178 -4.67 -14.68 21.28
CA ASP A 178 -3.99 -14.03 20.14
C ASP A 178 -2.60 -14.59 19.81
N THR A 179 -2.28 -15.77 20.37
CA THR A 179 -1.02 -16.50 20.12
C THR A 179 -0.73 -16.73 18.63
N LEU A 180 -1.74 -17.04 17.80
CA LEU A 180 -1.56 -17.23 16.37
C LEU A 180 -1.16 -15.93 15.65
N SER A 181 -1.76 -14.80 16.04
CA SER A 181 -1.43 -13.48 15.50
C SER A 181 0.00 -13.10 15.88
N ALA A 182 0.39 -13.28 17.14
CA ALA A 182 1.75 -13.05 17.61
C ALA A 182 2.79 -13.93 16.89
N ILE A 183 2.51 -15.22 16.69
CA ILE A 183 3.40 -16.13 15.96
C ILE A 183 3.57 -15.67 14.50
N LEU A 184 2.47 -15.31 13.83
CA LEU A 184 2.53 -14.82 12.45
C LEU A 184 3.32 -13.50 12.35
N SER A 185 3.13 -12.57 13.30
CA SER A 185 3.89 -11.31 13.40
C SER A 185 5.39 -11.57 13.57
N ILE A 186 5.77 -12.47 14.47
CA ILE A 186 7.17 -12.83 14.72
C ILE A 186 7.79 -13.47 13.48
N LEU A 187 7.09 -14.42 12.84
CA LEU A 187 7.56 -15.05 11.60
C LEU A 187 7.71 -14.03 10.47
N LEU A 188 6.77 -13.09 10.34
CA LEU A 188 6.83 -12.00 9.37
C LEU A 188 8.05 -11.10 9.64
N LEU A 189 8.30 -10.75 10.90
CA LEU A 189 9.46 -9.95 11.31
C LEU A 189 10.78 -10.67 11.00
N ILE A 190 10.91 -11.95 11.37
CA ILE A 190 12.09 -12.77 11.06
C ILE A 190 12.30 -12.84 9.54
N SER A 191 11.24 -13.07 8.77
CA SER A 191 11.35 -13.15 7.31
C SER A 191 11.78 -11.80 6.70
N THR A 192 11.31 -10.68 7.26
CA THR A 192 11.70 -9.32 6.85
C THR A 192 13.18 -9.07 7.12
N VAL A 193 13.65 -9.45 8.31
CA VAL A 193 15.06 -9.37 8.72
C VAL A 193 15.94 -10.21 7.79
N LEU A 194 15.58 -11.47 7.54
CA LEU A 194 16.29 -12.36 6.62
C LEU A 194 16.35 -11.79 5.21
N LEU A 195 15.26 -11.17 4.74
CA LEU A 195 15.22 -10.52 3.43
C LEU A 195 16.17 -9.33 3.38
N ALA A 196 16.12 -8.46 4.39
CA ALA A 196 16.89 -7.22 4.47
C ALA A 196 18.41 -7.47 4.47
N PHE A 197 18.89 -8.43 5.27
CA PHE A 197 20.32 -8.77 5.36
C PHE A 197 20.87 -9.50 4.13
N ARG A 198 20.02 -10.22 3.38
CA ARG A 198 20.42 -10.90 2.14
C ARG A 198 20.45 -9.99 0.92
N THR A 199 19.80 -8.83 0.98
CA THR A 199 19.80 -7.87 -0.11
C THR A 199 21.15 -7.14 -0.20
N ASP A 200 22.07 -7.72 -0.98
CA ASP A 200 23.42 -7.20 -1.25
C ASP A 200 23.45 -5.76 -1.80
N TRP A 201 22.33 -5.17 -2.24
CA TRP A 201 22.30 -3.79 -2.75
C TRP A 201 22.59 -2.76 -1.66
N ILE A 202 22.23 -3.05 -0.40
CA ILE A 202 22.61 -2.19 0.73
C ILE A 202 24.13 -2.16 0.84
N THR A 203 24.82 -3.28 0.66
CA THR A 203 26.28 -3.38 0.78
C THR A 203 27.03 -2.40 -0.14
N TYR A 204 26.48 -2.12 -1.33
CA TYR A 204 27.07 -1.21 -2.33
C TYR A 204 26.73 0.29 -2.15
N LEU A 205 25.90 0.66 -1.18
CA LEU A 205 25.63 2.07 -0.88
C LEU A 205 26.78 2.69 -0.05
N PRO A 206 27.19 3.95 -0.35
CA PRO A 206 28.09 4.71 0.50
C PRO A 206 27.57 4.76 1.94
N ARG A 207 28.47 4.67 2.94
CA ARG A 207 28.11 4.65 4.38
C ARG A 207 27.14 5.78 4.77
N LYS A 208 27.31 6.99 4.22
CA LYS A 208 26.43 8.14 4.49
C LYS A 208 24.98 7.91 4.05
N GLN A 209 24.76 7.25 2.90
CA GLN A 209 23.42 7.00 2.38
C GLN A 209 22.69 5.90 3.17
N LYS A 210 23.41 4.90 3.68
CA LYS A 210 22.86 3.85 4.55
C LYS A 210 22.20 4.44 5.80
N TRP A 211 22.88 5.39 6.45
CA TRP A 211 22.35 6.05 7.64
C TRP A 211 21.10 6.88 7.35
N ILE A 212 21.04 7.54 6.20
CA ILE A 212 19.85 8.30 5.78
C ILE A 212 18.66 7.34 5.56
N TYR A 213 18.85 6.24 4.83
CA TYR A 213 17.77 5.27 4.61
C TYR A 213 17.35 4.54 5.89
N PHE A 214 18.30 4.23 6.79
CA PHE A 214 18.00 3.68 8.10
C PHE A 214 17.18 4.67 8.93
N ALA A 215 17.60 5.92 9.04
CA ALA A 215 16.89 6.96 9.78
C ALA A 215 15.49 7.21 9.20
N VAL A 216 15.34 7.30 7.88
CA VAL A 216 14.02 7.40 7.22
C VAL A 216 13.16 6.19 7.55
N GLY A 217 13.72 4.98 7.48
CA GLY A 217 13.02 3.76 7.88
C GLY A 217 12.61 3.74 9.35
N THR A 218 13.42 4.30 10.25
CA THR A 218 13.13 4.31 11.69
C THR A 218 12.05 5.35 12.01
N VAL A 219 12.11 6.54 11.42
CA VAL A 219 11.09 7.59 11.56
C VAL A 219 9.72 7.09 11.08
N LEU A 220 9.69 6.34 9.98
CA LEU A 220 8.46 5.73 9.46
C LEU A 220 7.88 4.65 10.38
N VAL A 221 8.70 3.96 11.19
CA VAL A 221 8.25 2.90 12.10
C VAL A 221 7.83 3.47 13.47
N VAL A 222 8.45 4.54 13.95
CA VAL A 222 8.17 5.13 15.27
C VAL A 222 6.88 5.95 15.29
N GLN A 223 6.30 6.27 14.13
CA GLN A 223 5.04 7.02 14.00
C GLN A 223 3.81 6.17 13.64
N VAL A 224 3.97 4.85 13.56
CA VAL A 224 2.86 3.88 13.53
C VAL A 224 2.63 3.38 14.95
#